data_AF-A0AAU6PUQ6-F1
#
_entry.id   AF-A0AAU6PUQ6-F1
#
_cell.length_a   1.000
_cell.length_b   1.000
_cell.length_c   1.000
_cell.angle_alpha   90.00
_cell.angle_beta   90.00
_cell.angle_gamma   90.00
#
_symmetry.space_group_name_H-M   'P 1'
#
loop_
_entity.id
_entity.type
_entity.pdbx_description
1 polymer ?
#
loop_
_entity_poly.entity_id
_entity_poly.type
_entity_poly.pdbx_seq_one_letter_code
_entity_poly.pdbx_strand_id
1 'polypeptide(L)'
;MWFISSTPLAADAPIKAMSPIKLLSYTMLGLFSLSGCSSSDGSNAQLDQGIEAVTEFFESASANSSSDSELEIATKTEPEAEPAKQLQPNISQQFIGDTPSQLRLAKAFAELPYSVDNLPEKAQKVNAAQWTEDAILDENLILKIQALLNYNHHSVGAVDGRFGENVIKALKVFQEKQAMKPTGQLDPETWAKLTEDPALMSQPVLVNYTLTPEDVTLIKNPKGQQFTTVTEAVAEKFHMSQGLLWRLNPDTPLEAGNTIVVYNPYQPNEQEVHRVVAVKAKNLLYAYNDKDELVASYPTTMGSVYKPSPDGDYKVLSRIKDPSYNKDFKNPNTVLPPGPNNPVGRVWIGINKRSYGIHGSPNPEKISRQNSSGCVRLTNWDALGLYGTIEEGAKVEFL
;
A
#
# COMPACT_ATOMS: atom_id res chain seq x y z
N MET A 1 10.99 10.32 -19.38
CA MET A 1 10.06 11.13 -18.56
C MET A 1 8.90 10.20 -18.23
N TRP A 2 8.39 10.06 -16.98
CA TRP A 2 7.23 9.16 -16.60
C TRP A 2 5.98 9.86 -15.96
N PHE A 3 4.80 9.92 -16.62
CA PHE A 3 3.64 10.73 -16.21
C PHE A 3 2.77 9.81 -15.40
N ILE A 4 2.54 10.17 -14.14
CA ILE A 4 1.88 9.30 -13.18
C ILE A 4 0.80 10.11 -12.48
N SER A 5 -0.42 9.60 -12.53
CA SER A 5 -1.61 10.28 -12.01
C SER A 5 -2.58 9.30 -11.38
N SER A 6 -3.34 9.78 -10.40
CA SER A 6 -4.56 9.14 -9.91
C SER A 6 -5.72 9.50 -10.84
N THR A 7 -5.83 8.83 -11.99
CA THR A 7 -7.07 8.93 -12.80
C THR A 7 -7.93 7.71 -12.51
N PRO A 8 -9.19 7.89 -12.04
CA PRO A 8 -10.11 6.77 -11.85
C PRO A 8 -10.45 6.12 -13.20
N LEU A 9 -10.87 4.85 -13.19
CA LEU A 9 -11.46 4.21 -14.36
C LEU A 9 -12.59 5.11 -14.88
N ALA A 10 -12.55 5.46 -16.16
CA ALA A 10 -13.76 5.92 -16.82
C ALA A 10 -14.77 4.77 -16.73
N ALA A 11 -15.85 4.97 -15.98
CA ALA A 11 -16.94 4.02 -15.86
C ALA A 11 -17.49 3.69 -17.26
N ASP A 12 -17.74 2.41 -17.50
CA ASP A 12 -18.33 1.90 -18.73
C ASP A 12 -19.63 2.63 -19.08
N ALA A 13 -19.75 2.96 -20.37
CA ALA A 13 -20.94 3.53 -20.95
C ALA A 13 -22.15 2.58 -20.81
N PRO A 14 -23.36 3.09 -20.53
CA PRO A 14 -24.54 2.25 -20.34
C PRO A 14 -25.02 1.65 -21.68
N ILE A 15 -25.33 0.36 -21.64
CA ILE A 15 -26.00 -0.40 -22.69
C ILE A 15 -27.38 0.21 -22.95
N LYS A 16 -27.64 0.56 -24.21
CA LYS A 16 -28.92 1.07 -24.74
C LYS A 16 -30.03 0.02 -24.64
N ALA A 17 -31.21 0.44 -24.17
CA ALA A 17 -32.50 -0.08 -24.64
C ALA A 17 -33.54 1.06 -24.77
N MET A 18 -33.83 1.39 -26.04
CA MET A 18 -35.05 1.93 -26.68
C MET A 18 -35.89 3.09 -26.07
N SER A 19 -35.98 4.15 -26.90
CA SER A 19 -36.85 5.37 -26.95
C SER A 19 -38.36 5.09 -27.21
N PRO A 20 -39.29 6.10 -27.34
CA PRO A 20 -39.15 7.57 -27.47
C PRO A 20 -40.07 8.43 -26.56
N ILE A 21 -39.84 9.75 -26.42
CA ILE A 21 -40.63 10.82 -27.07
C ILE A 21 -39.86 12.16 -26.95
N LYS A 22 -39.91 12.97 -28.02
CA LYS A 22 -39.30 14.30 -28.23
C LYS A 22 -39.88 15.39 -27.31
N LEU A 23 -39.07 16.40 -26.93
CA LEU A 23 -39.23 17.80 -27.37
C LEU A 23 -38.00 18.69 -27.06
N LEU A 24 -37.87 19.77 -27.84
CA LEU A 24 -36.75 20.73 -28.05
C LEU A 24 -36.27 21.48 -26.78
N SER A 25 -35.06 22.06 -26.65
CA SER A 25 -34.51 23.18 -27.46
C SER A 25 -33.09 23.64 -26.97
N TYR A 26 -32.22 24.04 -27.93
CA TYR A 26 -31.29 25.21 -28.00
C TYR A 26 -30.78 25.89 -26.68
N THR A 27 -29.54 26.35 -26.44
CA THR A 27 -28.39 26.80 -27.27
C THR A 27 -27.12 27.02 -26.41
N MET A 28 -25.94 26.82 -27.02
CA MET A 28 -24.64 27.53 -26.98
C MET A 28 -23.91 28.07 -25.72
N LEU A 29 -22.63 27.63 -25.66
CA LEU A 29 -21.33 28.34 -25.53
C LEU A 29 -20.91 29.08 -24.25
N GLY A 30 -19.66 28.78 -23.84
CA GLY A 30 -18.81 29.71 -23.08
C GLY A 30 -17.55 29.08 -22.49
N LEU A 31 -16.50 28.91 -23.31
CA LEU A 31 -15.11 28.72 -22.82
C LEU A 31 -14.61 30.03 -22.20
N PHE A 32 -13.86 29.97 -21.10
CA PHE A 32 -12.97 31.04 -20.66
C PHE A 32 -11.54 30.54 -20.51
N SER A 33 -10.65 31.15 -21.28
CA SER A 33 -9.19 31.13 -21.15
C SER A 33 -8.74 32.30 -20.28
N LEU A 34 -7.75 32.08 -19.40
CA LEU A 34 -7.04 33.12 -18.67
C LEU A 34 -5.65 33.33 -19.28
N SER A 35 -5.37 34.56 -19.69
CA SER A 35 -4.02 35.10 -19.92
C SER A 35 -3.94 36.46 -19.25
N GLY A 36 -2.86 36.69 -18.50
CA GLY A 36 -2.60 37.92 -17.77
C GLY A 36 -2.13 39.07 -18.66
N CYS A 37 -2.05 40.26 -18.07
CA CYS A 37 -1.29 41.38 -18.60
C CYS A 37 -0.74 42.26 -17.47
N SER A 38 0.44 42.80 -17.73
CA SER A 38 1.29 43.65 -16.88
C SER A 38 1.05 45.14 -17.13
N SER A 39 1.55 45.98 -16.19
CA SER A 39 2.13 47.35 -16.37
C SER A 39 1.25 48.46 -17.00
N SER A 40 1.31 49.74 -16.67
CA SER A 40 2.02 50.62 -15.71
C SER A 40 1.35 52.02 -15.81
N ASP A 41 1.68 52.92 -14.86
CA ASP A 41 1.52 54.40 -14.90
C ASP A 41 0.07 54.96 -14.84
N GLY A 42 -0.29 56.05 -14.14
CA GLY A 42 0.41 57.03 -13.31
C GLY A 42 -0.48 58.30 -13.22
N SER A 43 -0.47 58.97 -12.05
CA SER A 43 -0.87 60.37 -11.76
C SER A 43 -2.33 60.77 -11.40
N ASN A 44 -2.50 61.06 -10.09
CA ASN A 44 -3.10 62.19 -9.35
C ASN A 44 -4.25 63.09 -9.89
N ALA A 45 -5.29 63.24 -9.03
CA ALA A 45 -5.96 64.48 -8.51
C ALA A 45 -7.49 64.21 -8.32
N GLN A 46 -8.04 64.03 -7.11
CA GLN A 46 -8.50 65.01 -6.09
C GLN A 46 -9.91 65.61 -6.36
N LEU A 47 -10.74 65.68 -5.29
CA LEU A 47 -12.11 66.23 -5.08
C LEU A 47 -13.13 65.11 -4.78
N ASP A 48 -13.55 64.79 -3.54
CA ASP A 48 -14.19 65.50 -2.42
C ASP A 48 -15.76 65.53 -2.48
N GLN A 49 -16.37 65.07 -1.37
CA GLN A 49 -17.74 65.27 -0.82
C GLN A 49 -18.97 64.41 -1.24
N GLY A 50 -19.72 63.99 -0.20
CA GLY A 50 -21.18 63.64 -0.20
C GLY A 50 -21.52 62.26 0.38
N ILE A 51 -21.77 62.06 1.69
CA ILE A 51 -23.00 62.27 2.51
C ILE A 51 -23.99 61.07 2.54
N GLU A 52 -24.24 60.59 3.79
CA GLU A 52 -25.45 59.96 4.41
C GLU A 52 -26.06 58.65 3.87
N ALA A 53 -26.18 57.58 4.68
CA ALA A 53 -27.34 57.17 5.53
C ALA A 53 -28.65 56.99 4.72
N VAL A 54 -29.33 55.84 4.74
CA VAL A 54 -30.42 55.51 5.69
C VAL A 54 -30.97 54.08 5.41
N THR A 55 -31.37 53.42 6.50
CA THR A 55 -32.24 52.24 6.74
C THR A 55 -33.62 52.23 6.06
N GLU A 56 -34.22 51.04 5.85
CA GLU A 56 -35.67 50.72 6.01
C GLU A 56 -35.86 49.18 5.82
N PHE A 57 -36.46 48.36 6.71
CA PHE A 57 -37.83 48.25 7.31
C PHE A 57 -38.84 47.39 6.50
N PHE A 58 -39.65 46.61 7.25
CA PHE A 58 -40.96 45.91 7.02
C PHE A 58 -40.94 44.46 7.56
N GLU A 59 -41.39 44.20 8.81
CA GLU A 59 -42.78 43.94 9.33
C GLU A 59 -43.17 42.44 9.28
N SER A 60 -43.33 41.72 10.42
CA SER A 60 -44.48 41.58 11.36
C SER A 60 -45.59 40.65 10.80
N ALA A 61 -46.21 39.69 11.51
CA ALA A 61 -46.82 39.66 12.85
C ALA A 61 -46.97 38.17 13.36
N SER A 62 -46.78 37.84 14.66
CA SER A 62 -47.75 37.83 15.80
C SER A 62 -48.89 36.78 15.65
N ALA A 63 -49.33 35.93 16.61
CA ALA A 63 -49.08 35.61 18.02
C ALA A 63 -49.82 34.28 18.36
N ASN A 64 -49.47 33.55 19.45
CA ASN A 64 -50.24 33.49 20.72
C ASN A 64 -49.94 32.26 21.64
N SER A 65 -50.09 32.52 22.94
CA SER A 65 -50.37 31.66 24.13
C SER A 65 -49.33 30.72 24.78
N SER A 66 -48.72 31.24 25.86
CA SER A 66 -48.66 30.74 27.27
C SER A 66 -48.74 29.23 27.61
N SER A 67 -47.74 28.71 28.33
CA SER A 67 -47.85 28.23 29.73
C SER A 67 -46.51 27.66 30.26
N ASP A 68 -46.23 28.01 31.52
CA ASP A 68 -45.36 27.44 32.54
C ASP A 68 -44.06 26.69 32.19
N SER A 69 -42.96 27.26 32.69
CA SER A 69 -41.62 26.71 32.73
C SER A 69 -41.41 25.82 33.97
N GLU A 70 -41.28 24.52 33.77
CA GLU A 70 -40.50 23.64 34.66
C GLU A 70 -39.13 23.37 34.01
N LEU A 71 -38.07 23.69 34.75
CA LEU A 71 -36.68 23.44 34.38
C LEU A 71 -36.39 21.94 34.45
N GLU A 72 -36.48 21.24 33.31
CA GLU A 72 -35.76 19.97 33.13
C GLU A 72 -34.32 20.28 32.74
N ILE A 73 -33.41 20.14 33.72
CA ILE A 73 -31.99 20.03 33.46
C ILE A 73 -31.79 18.69 32.76
N ALA A 74 -31.78 18.70 31.43
CA ALA A 74 -31.33 17.59 30.62
C ALA A 74 -29.86 17.34 30.96
N THR A 75 -29.60 16.33 31.80
CA THR A 75 -28.28 15.72 31.92
C THR A 75 -27.89 15.26 30.54
N LYS A 76 -26.99 16.00 29.90
CA LYS A 76 -26.34 15.62 28.65
C LYS A 76 -25.58 14.33 28.94
N THR A 77 -26.19 13.20 28.62
CA THR A 77 -25.50 11.91 28.64
C THR A 77 -24.30 12.05 27.73
N GLU A 78 -23.12 11.98 28.32
CA GLU A 78 -21.86 11.85 27.60
C GLU A 78 -22.03 10.67 26.64
N PRO A 79 -21.74 10.81 25.34
CA PRO A 79 -21.87 9.69 24.42
C PRO A 79 -20.97 8.58 24.94
N GLU A 80 -21.61 7.45 25.27
CA GLU A 80 -20.96 6.22 25.69
C GLU A 80 -19.84 5.94 24.68
N ALA A 81 -18.59 5.95 25.15
CA ALA A 81 -17.43 5.75 24.28
C ALA A 81 -17.65 4.46 23.50
N GLU A 82 -17.60 4.54 22.15
CA GLU A 82 -17.70 3.35 21.32
C GLU A 82 -16.70 2.31 21.85
N PRO A 83 -17.11 1.03 22.00
CA PRO A 83 -16.22 0.01 22.51
C PRO A 83 -14.96 -0.01 21.66
N ALA A 84 -13.79 0.04 22.32
CA ALA A 84 -12.50 0.03 21.64
C ALA A 84 -12.47 -1.14 20.64
N LYS A 85 -12.23 -0.84 19.36
CA LYS A 85 -12.11 -1.87 18.33
C LYS A 85 -11.02 -2.86 18.75
N GLN A 86 -11.30 -4.15 18.64
CA GLN A 86 -10.35 -5.22 18.96
C GLN A 86 -10.03 -6.01 17.69
N LEU A 87 -8.78 -6.47 17.58
CA LEU A 87 -8.39 -7.38 16.51
C LEU A 87 -9.21 -8.66 16.65
N GLN A 88 -9.75 -9.12 15.53
CA GLN A 88 -10.44 -10.39 15.47
C GLN A 88 -9.40 -11.52 15.30
N PRO A 89 -9.61 -12.67 15.96
CA PRO A 89 -8.73 -13.81 15.77
C PRO A 89 -8.82 -14.29 14.32
N ASN A 90 -7.71 -14.82 13.81
CA ASN A 90 -7.62 -15.45 12.49
C ASN A 90 -7.93 -14.51 11.30
N ILE A 91 -7.63 -13.23 11.43
CA ILE A 91 -7.66 -12.26 10.33
C ILE A 91 -6.30 -11.60 10.20
N SER A 92 -5.72 -11.64 9.00
CA SER A 92 -4.49 -10.91 8.68
C SER A 92 -4.80 -9.61 7.95
N GLN A 93 -3.85 -8.66 8.01
CA GLN A 93 -3.98 -7.33 7.40
C GLN A 93 -5.19 -6.53 7.93
N GLN A 94 -5.42 -6.63 9.25
CA GLN A 94 -6.49 -5.94 9.96
C GLN A 94 -5.96 -4.67 10.65
N PHE A 95 -6.50 -3.50 10.30
CA PHE A 95 -6.08 -2.21 10.84
C PHE A 95 -7.27 -1.52 11.52
N ILE A 96 -7.25 -1.47 12.84
CA ILE A 96 -8.40 -1.03 13.66
C ILE A 96 -8.28 0.37 14.24
N GLY A 97 -7.08 0.96 14.24
CA GLY A 97 -6.89 2.30 14.78
C GLY A 97 -7.15 3.42 13.78
N ASP A 98 -7.00 4.64 14.26
CA ASP A 98 -7.46 5.89 13.63
C ASP A 98 -6.32 6.81 13.18
N THR A 99 -5.06 6.38 13.33
CA THR A 99 -3.92 7.15 12.83
C THR A 99 -3.97 7.29 11.31
N PRO A 100 -3.44 8.39 10.74
CA PRO A 100 -3.37 8.54 9.29
C PRO A 100 -2.71 7.35 8.58
N SER A 101 -1.67 6.76 9.18
CA SER A 101 -1.00 5.57 8.64
C SER A 101 -1.92 4.35 8.61
N GLN A 102 -2.58 4.03 9.71
CA GLN A 102 -3.49 2.88 9.80
C GLN A 102 -4.70 3.04 8.87
N LEU A 103 -5.26 4.25 8.74
CA LEU A 103 -6.34 4.51 7.78
C LEU A 103 -5.89 4.32 6.32
N ARG A 104 -4.64 4.65 5.99
CA ARG A 104 -4.08 4.38 4.65
C ARG A 104 -3.81 2.90 4.43
N LEU A 105 -3.32 2.18 5.45
CA LEU A 105 -3.11 0.74 5.41
C LEU A 105 -4.43 -0.03 5.22
N ALA A 106 -5.47 0.33 5.96
CA ALA A 106 -6.83 -0.21 5.81
C ALA A 106 -7.40 -0.02 4.39
N LYS A 107 -7.02 1.08 3.72
CA LYS A 107 -7.39 1.31 2.32
C LYS A 107 -6.48 0.57 1.34
N ALA A 108 -5.25 0.26 1.72
CA ALA A 108 -4.23 -0.33 0.84
C ALA A 108 -4.40 -1.85 0.73
N PHE A 109 -4.77 -2.49 1.83
CA PHE A 109 -4.86 -3.94 1.98
C PHE A 109 -6.30 -4.41 2.19
N ALA A 110 -6.54 -5.69 1.87
CA ALA A 110 -7.80 -6.34 2.20
C ALA A 110 -7.58 -7.20 3.45
N GLU A 111 -8.58 -7.25 4.33
CA GLU A 111 -8.56 -8.22 5.43
C GLU A 111 -8.60 -9.65 4.89
N LEU A 112 -7.79 -10.52 5.47
CA LEU A 112 -7.60 -11.90 5.04
C LEU A 112 -8.06 -12.84 6.15
N PRO A 113 -9.35 -13.21 6.22
CA PRO A 113 -9.83 -14.21 7.15
C PRO A 113 -9.27 -15.58 6.76
N TYR A 114 -8.81 -16.35 7.75
CA TYR A 114 -8.25 -17.68 7.54
C TYR A 114 -8.72 -18.68 8.61
N SER A 115 -8.44 -19.96 8.39
CA SER A 115 -8.63 -21.02 9.39
C SER A 115 -7.34 -21.80 9.61
N VAL A 116 -7.17 -22.30 10.83
CA VAL A 116 -6.11 -23.25 11.21
C VAL A 116 -6.67 -24.66 11.46
N ASP A 117 -7.95 -24.87 11.18
CA ASP A 117 -8.62 -26.15 11.35
C ASP A 117 -8.22 -27.10 10.23
N ASN A 118 -7.97 -28.37 10.58
CA ASN A 118 -7.68 -29.43 9.63
C ASN A 118 -6.56 -29.09 8.63
N LEU A 119 -5.52 -28.38 9.09
CA LEU A 119 -4.36 -28.06 8.26
C LEU A 119 -3.69 -29.35 7.75
N PRO A 120 -3.27 -29.42 6.47
CA PRO A 120 -2.49 -30.55 5.98
C PRO A 120 -1.16 -30.72 6.73
N GLU A 121 -0.62 -31.94 6.75
CA GLU A 121 0.60 -32.29 7.50
C GLU A 121 1.76 -31.32 7.22
N LYS A 122 1.94 -30.90 5.96
CA LYS A 122 2.97 -29.92 5.60
C LYS A 122 2.79 -28.58 6.31
N ALA A 123 1.56 -28.05 6.36
CA ALA A 123 1.27 -26.79 7.04
C ALA A 123 1.50 -26.90 8.56
N GLN A 124 1.11 -28.03 9.16
CA GLN A 124 1.39 -28.30 10.57
C GLN A 124 2.90 -28.32 10.85
N LYS A 125 3.69 -29.01 10.01
CA LYS A 125 5.15 -29.07 10.12
C LYS A 125 5.81 -27.69 9.99
N VAL A 126 5.38 -26.86 9.03
CA VAL A 126 5.88 -25.49 8.87
C VAL A 126 5.55 -24.64 10.10
N ASN A 127 4.30 -24.69 10.58
CA ASN A 127 3.86 -23.88 11.71
C ASN A 127 4.61 -24.23 13.00
N ALA A 128 4.91 -25.53 13.21
CA ALA A 128 5.64 -26.07 14.34
C ALA A 128 7.17 -26.05 14.19
N ALA A 129 7.71 -25.67 13.02
CA ALA A 129 9.14 -25.72 12.77
C ALA A 129 9.92 -24.84 13.75
N GLN A 130 11.03 -25.38 14.25
CA GLN A 130 11.97 -24.69 15.14
C GLN A 130 13.38 -24.90 14.61
N TRP A 131 14.21 -23.87 14.73
CA TRP A 131 15.63 -23.97 14.38
C TRP A 131 16.45 -24.48 15.57
N THR A 132 17.45 -25.30 15.28
CA THR A 132 18.54 -25.71 16.19
C THR A 132 19.88 -25.59 15.46
N GLU A 133 21.01 -25.59 16.18
CA GLU A 133 22.35 -25.44 15.56
C GLU A 133 22.66 -26.52 14.52
N ASP A 134 22.13 -27.72 14.74
CA ASP A 134 22.26 -28.93 13.93
C ASP A 134 21.09 -29.11 12.93
N ALA A 135 20.14 -28.17 12.90
CA ALA A 135 18.99 -28.26 12.02
C ALA A 135 19.39 -28.15 10.55
N ILE A 136 18.84 -29.06 9.74
CA ILE A 136 18.89 -28.95 8.28
C ILE A 136 17.89 -27.85 7.87
N LEU A 137 18.35 -26.89 7.06
CA LEU A 137 17.48 -25.88 6.44
C LEU A 137 16.62 -26.51 5.34
N ASP A 138 15.67 -27.35 5.74
CA ASP A 138 14.64 -27.88 4.86
C ASP A 138 13.62 -26.79 4.51
N GLU A 139 12.74 -27.07 3.56
CA GLU A 139 11.74 -26.10 3.14
C GLU A 139 10.80 -25.68 4.29
N ASN A 140 10.48 -26.57 5.22
CA ASN A 140 9.54 -26.25 6.29
C ASN A 140 10.12 -25.19 7.21
N LEU A 141 11.38 -25.39 7.60
CA LEU A 141 12.12 -24.45 8.42
C LEU A 141 12.38 -23.14 7.66
N ILE A 142 12.72 -23.21 6.38
CA ILE A 142 12.91 -22.01 5.55
C ILE A 142 11.63 -21.16 5.47
N LEU A 143 10.46 -21.78 5.29
CA LEU A 143 9.19 -21.05 5.29
C LEU A 143 8.92 -20.37 6.64
N LYS A 144 9.22 -21.05 7.76
CA LYS A 144 9.13 -20.45 9.10
C LYS A 144 10.06 -19.26 9.26
N ILE A 145 11.30 -19.37 8.79
CA ILE A 145 12.29 -18.28 8.82
C ILE A 145 11.83 -17.08 7.97
N GLN A 146 11.38 -17.33 6.73
CA GLN A 146 10.84 -16.29 5.85
C GLN A 146 9.65 -15.56 6.49
N ALA A 147 8.76 -16.31 7.14
CA ALA A 147 7.61 -15.76 7.87
C ALA A 147 8.03 -14.86 9.02
N LEU A 148 8.90 -15.35 9.91
CA LEU A 148 9.34 -14.61 11.07
C LEU A 148 10.10 -13.33 10.70
N LEU A 149 10.91 -13.35 9.64
CA LEU A 149 11.57 -12.15 9.12
C LEU A 149 10.54 -11.12 8.63
N ASN A 150 9.53 -11.54 7.86
CA ASN A 150 8.45 -10.68 7.42
C ASN A 150 7.62 -10.12 8.59
N TYR A 151 7.32 -10.93 9.59
CA TYR A 151 6.57 -10.53 10.79
C TYR A 151 7.36 -9.54 11.66
N ASN A 152 8.69 -9.64 11.65
CA ASN A 152 9.60 -8.63 12.22
C ASN A 152 9.87 -7.45 11.26
N HIS A 153 9.09 -7.31 10.19
CA HIS A 153 9.12 -6.23 9.19
C HIS A 153 10.43 -6.13 8.38
N HIS A 154 11.16 -7.25 8.27
CA HIS A 154 12.30 -7.40 7.38
C HIS A 154 11.88 -8.28 6.20
N SER A 155 11.33 -7.64 5.16
CA SER A 155 10.75 -8.33 4.01
C SER A 155 11.78 -9.24 3.33
N VAL A 156 11.35 -10.45 2.97
CA VAL A 156 12.11 -11.36 2.08
C VAL A 156 11.66 -11.25 0.62
N GLY A 157 10.73 -10.35 0.31
CA GLY A 157 10.04 -10.28 -0.97
C GLY A 157 9.00 -11.39 -1.06
N ALA A 158 8.97 -12.13 -2.18
CA ALA A 158 8.03 -13.24 -2.35
C ALA A 158 8.45 -14.45 -1.53
N VAL A 159 7.56 -14.94 -0.67
CA VAL A 159 7.77 -16.19 0.07
C VAL A 159 7.75 -17.37 -0.90
N ASP A 160 8.86 -18.11 -0.95
CA ASP A 160 9.07 -19.16 -1.95
C ASP A 160 9.59 -20.48 -1.37
N GLY A 161 9.85 -20.54 -0.06
CA GLY A 161 10.40 -21.72 0.62
C GLY A 161 11.87 -21.96 0.31
N ARG A 162 12.60 -20.96 -0.21
CA ARG A 162 14.02 -21.08 -0.57
C ARG A 162 14.89 -20.12 0.24
N PHE A 163 16.00 -20.63 0.75
CA PHE A 163 16.99 -19.82 1.45
C PHE A 163 17.88 -19.06 0.46
N GLY A 164 17.32 -18.01 -0.14
CA GLY A 164 17.98 -17.21 -1.17
C GLY A 164 18.59 -15.90 -0.67
N GLU A 165 19.13 -15.10 -1.59
CA GLU A 165 19.78 -13.82 -1.28
C GLU A 165 18.90 -12.84 -0.48
N ASN A 166 17.59 -12.78 -0.74
CA ASN A 166 16.70 -11.89 0.00
C ASN A 166 16.53 -12.32 1.46
N VAL A 167 16.55 -13.63 1.74
CA VAL A 167 16.54 -14.14 3.13
C VAL A 167 17.83 -13.74 3.83
N ILE A 168 18.98 -13.91 3.17
CA ILE A 168 20.29 -13.50 3.69
C ILE A 168 20.33 -11.99 3.95
N LYS A 169 19.81 -11.17 3.03
CA LYS A 169 19.71 -9.71 3.19
C LYS A 169 18.84 -9.36 4.40
N ALA A 170 17.64 -9.93 4.50
CA ALA A 170 16.73 -9.69 5.61
C ALA A 170 17.35 -10.10 6.96
N LEU A 171 18.03 -11.25 7.03
CA LEU A 171 18.78 -11.68 8.22
C LEU A 171 19.87 -10.69 8.62
N LYS A 172 20.66 -10.20 7.66
CA LYS A 172 21.71 -9.20 7.95
C LYS A 172 21.13 -7.92 8.50
N VAL A 173 20.02 -7.44 7.95
CA VAL A 173 19.37 -6.22 8.44
C VAL A 173 18.75 -6.44 9.82
N PHE A 174 18.10 -7.58 10.04
CA PHE A 174 17.58 -7.96 11.35
C PHE A 174 18.71 -8.03 12.39
N GLN A 175 19.83 -8.66 12.05
CA GLN A 175 21.01 -8.73 12.91
C GLN A 175 21.59 -7.35 13.23
N GLU A 176 21.77 -6.50 12.21
CA GLU A 176 22.20 -5.10 12.38
C GLU A 176 21.27 -4.33 13.32
N LYS A 177 19.94 -4.48 13.17
CA LYS A 177 18.92 -3.84 14.02
C LYS A 177 19.03 -4.26 15.48
N GLN A 178 19.36 -5.52 15.74
CA GLN A 178 19.56 -6.07 17.08
C GLN A 178 20.97 -5.83 17.63
N ALA A 179 21.76 -4.96 16.98
CA ALA A 179 23.16 -4.70 17.32
C ALA A 179 24.08 -5.94 17.29
N MET A 180 23.70 -6.95 16.50
CA MET A 180 24.48 -8.17 16.24
C MET A 180 25.35 -8.02 14.99
N LYS A 181 26.30 -8.94 14.81
CA LYS A 181 27.09 -9.02 13.58
C LYS A 181 26.21 -9.49 12.40
N PRO A 182 26.16 -8.78 11.26
CA PRO A 182 25.36 -9.17 10.10
C PRO A 182 25.98 -10.32 9.30
N THR A 183 25.96 -11.52 9.87
CA THR A 183 26.46 -12.73 9.21
C THR A 183 25.56 -13.17 8.06
N GLY A 184 24.25 -12.92 8.16
CA GLY A 184 23.24 -13.45 7.26
C GLY A 184 23.02 -14.95 7.40
N GLN A 185 23.51 -15.53 8.50
CA GLN A 185 23.32 -16.93 8.90
C GLN A 185 22.44 -16.96 10.15
N LEU A 186 21.77 -18.08 10.38
CA LEU A 186 21.14 -18.34 11.66
C LEU A 186 22.16 -18.89 12.65
N ASP A 187 22.09 -18.37 13.86
CA ASP A 187 22.81 -18.81 15.04
C ASP A 187 21.87 -18.72 16.25
N PRO A 188 22.23 -19.26 17.43
CA PRO A 188 21.34 -19.26 18.59
C PRO A 188 20.88 -17.86 19.01
N GLU A 189 21.75 -16.86 18.90
CA GLU A 189 21.44 -15.48 19.28
C GLU A 189 20.41 -14.87 18.30
N THR A 190 20.63 -15.06 17.00
CA THR A 190 19.71 -14.61 15.95
C THR A 190 18.35 -15.28 16.08
N TRP A 191 18.31 -16.59 16.30
CA TRP A 191 17.05 -17.31 16.48
C TRP A 191 16.29 -16.87 17.73
N ALA A 192 16.99 -16.71 18.86
CA ALA A 192 16.40 -16.23 20.10
C ALA A 192 15.77 -14.84 19.92
N LYS A 193 16.45 -13.91 19.23
CA LYS A 193 15.90 -12.59 18.91
C LYS A 193 14.75 -12.63 17.91
N LEU A 194 14.84 -13.46 16.88
CA LEU A 194 13.80 -13.57 15.85
C LEU A 194 12.48 -14.15 16.42
N THR A 195 12.58 -14.89 17.52
CA THR A 195 11.46 -15.56 18.21
C THR A 195 11.14 -14.97 19.58
N GLU A 196 11.70 -13.79 19.91
CA GLU A 196 11.56 -13.16 21.23
C GLU A 196 10.12 -12.72 21.51
N ASP A 197 9.37 -12.31 20.49
CA ASP A 197 7.97 -11.89 20.61
C ASP A 197 7.01 -13.10 20.55
N PRO A 198 6.33 -13.45 21.66
CA PRO A 198 5.39 -14.57 21.68
C PRO A 198 4.17 -14.35 20.78
N ALA A 199 3.76 -13.10 20.56
CA ALA A 199 2.63 -12.77 19.70
C ALA A 199 2.95 -13.09 18.24
N LEU A 200 4.15 -12.75 17.77
CA LEU A 200 4.62 -13.12 16.44
C LEU A 200 4.84 -14.63 16.31
N MET A 201 5.40 -15.28 17.34
CA MET A 201 5.62 -16.72 17.34
C MET A 201 4.33 -17.55 17.30
N SER A 202 3.23 -17.01 17.86
CA SER A 202 1.91 -17.62 17.83
C SER A 202 1.20 -17.51 16.46
N GLN A 203 1.68 -16.65 15.55
CA GLN A 203 1.08 -16.51 14.23
C GLN A 203 1.33 -17.77 13.37
N PRO A 204 0.29 -18.41 12.84
CA PRO A 204 0.46 -19.53 11.93
C PRO A 204 1.07 -19.04 10.62
N VAL A 205 2.07 -19.75 10.10
CA VAL A 205 2.77 -19.41 8.86
C VAL A 205 1.98 -19.84 7.63
N LEU A 206 1.47 -21.07 7.64
CA LEU A 206 0.58 -21.61 6.63
C LEU A 206 -0.80 -21.82 7.22
N VAL A 207 -1.81 -21.34 6.49
CA VAL A 207 -3.21 -21.32 6.91
C VAL A 207 -4.12 -21.81 5.79
N ASN A 208 -5.32 -22.27 6.15
CA ASN A 208 -6.37 -22.57 5.20
C ASN A 208 -7.13 -21.28 4.83
N TYR A 209 -7.38 -21.09 3.56
CA TYR A 209 -8.15 -19.97 3.02
C TYR A 209 -9.15 -20.47 1.98
N THR A 210 -10.41 -20.05 2.10
CA THR A 210 -11.46 -20.38 1.13
C THR A 210 -11.56 -19.29 0.08
N LEU A 211 -11.31 -19.65 -1.18
CA LEU A 211 -11.33 -18.71 -2.31
C LEU A 211 -12.72 -18.10 -2.50
N THR A 212 -12.80 -16.79 -2.63
CA THR A 212 -14.05 -16.09 -2.96
C THR A 212 -14.24 -16.01 -4.49
N PRO A 213 -15.44 -15.67 -4.98
CA PRO A 213 -15.65 -15.38 -6.40
C PRO A 213 -14.71 -14.29 -6.94
N GLU A 214 -14.39 -13.27 -6.14
CA GLU A 214 -13.50 -12.18 -6.52
C GLU A 214 -12.06 -12.66 -6.71
N ASP A 215 -11.60 -13.60 -5.88
CA ASP A 215 -10.23 -14.13 -5.93
C ASP A 215 -9.91 -14.86 -7.25
N VAL A 216 -10.93 -15.44 -7.87
CA VAL A 216 -10.79 -16.21 -9.11
C VAL A 216 -11.30 -15.46 -10.35
N THR A 217 -11.79 -14.24 -10.18
CA THR A 217 -12.28 -13.41 -11.27
C THR A 217 -11.17 -12.51 -11.82
N LEU A 218 -10.73 -12.77 -13.05
CA LEU A 218 -9.75 -11.93 -13.72
C LEU A 218 -10.41 -10.70 -14.35
N ILE A 219 -9.94 -9.52 -13.96
CA ILE A 219 -10.32 -8.26 -14.59
C ILE A 219 -9.66 -8.19 -15.96
N LYS A 220 -10.47 -8.14 -17.02
CA LYS A 220 -9.97 -7.91 -18.37
C LYS A 220 -9.58 -6.45 -18.54
N ASN A 221 -8.42 -6.19 -19.13
CA ASN A 221 -8.11 -4.85 -19.58
C ASN A 221 -7.42 -4.85 -20.96
N PRO A 222 -7.65 -3.83 -21.80
CA PRO A 222 -7.20 -3.85 -23.19
C PRO A 222 -5.68 -3.65 -23.34
N LYS A 223 -5.00 -3.20 -22.28
CA LYS A 223 -3.58 -2.85 -22.34
C LYS A 223 -2.66 -3.77 -21.52
N GLY A 224 -3.18 -4.77 -20.81
CA GLY A 224 -2.41 -5.81 -20.10
C GLY A 224 -1.80 -5.39 -18.75
N GLN A 225 -2.50 -4.57 -17.96
CA GLN A 225 -2.04 -4.14 -16.60
C GLN A 225 -2.70 -4.94 -15.47
N GLN A 226 -3.63 -5.84 -15.79
CA GLN A 226 -4.26 -6.71 -14.81
C GLN A 226 -3.54 -8.05 -14.73
N PHE A 227 -3.86 -8.84 -13.71
CA PHE A 227 -3.38 -10.21 -13.59
C PHE A 227 -3.73 -11.03 -14.83
N THR A 228 -2.79 -11.86 -15.24
CA THR A 228 -2.91 -12.72 -16.42
C THR A 228 -3.44 -14.11 -16.07
N THR A 229 -3.28 -14.54 -14.81
CA THR A 229 -3.77 -15.83 -14.32
C THR A 229 -4.32 -15.71 -12.90
N VAL A 230 -5.24 -16.62 -12.53
CA VAL A 230 -5.74 -16.73 -11.15
C VAL A 230 -4.60 -17.06 -10.18
N THR A 231 -3.69 -17.93 -10.59
CA THR A 231 -2.49 -18.29 -9.83
C THR A 231 -1.65 -17.08 -9.47
N GLU A 232 -1.43 -16.16 -10.41
CA GLU A 232 -0.73 -14.89 -10.17
C GLU A 232 -1.48 -14.01 -9.17
N ALA A 233 -2.80 -13.84 -9.34
CA ALA A 233 -3.63 -13.01 -8.47
C ALA A 233 -3.63 -13.53 -7.02
N VAL A 234 -3.84 -14.83 -6.82
CA VAL A 234 -3.86 -15.46 -5.50
C VAL A 234 -2.47 -15.43 -4.86
N ALA A 235 -1.41 -15.73 -5.61
CA ALA A 235 -0.05 -15.67 -5.09
C ALA A 235 0.34 -14.26 -4.63
N GLU A 236 -0.04 -13.23 -5.41
CA GLU A 236 0.20 -11.83 -5.03
C GLU A 236 -0.61 -11.42 -3.79
N LYS A 237 -1.87 -11.86 -3.67
CA LYS A 237 -2.72 -11.61 -2.49
C LYS A 237 -2.08 -12.11 -1.19
N PHE A 238 -1.43 -13.28 -1.26
CA PHE A 238 -0.76 -13.92 -0.11
C PHE A 238 0.76 -13.73 -0.11
N HIS A 239 1.30 -12.73 -0.81
CA HIS A 239 2.72 -12.34 -0.76
C HIS A 239 3.71 -13.49 -1.00
N MET A 240 3.30 -14.47 -1.82
CA MET A 240 4.04 -15.71 -2.05
C MET A 240 4.31 -15.90 -3.54
N SER A 241 5.25 -16.78 -3.87
CA SER A 241 5.48 -17.15 -5.26
C SER A 241 4.38 -18.07 -5.78
N GLN A 242 4.06 -17.95 -7.07
CA GLN A 242 3.18 -18.87 -7.79
C GLN A 242 3.65 -20.33 -7.67
N GLY A 243 4.97 -20.54 -7.70
CA GLY A 243 5.56 -21.87 -7.52
C GLY A 243 5.39 -22.45 -6.11
N LEU A 244 5.35 -21.61 -5.07
CA LEU A 244 4.99 -22.09 -3.73
C LEU A 244 3.50 -22.39 -3.64
N LEU A 245 2.64 -21.52 -4.18
CA LEU A 245 1.19 -21.71 -4.18
C LEU A 245 0.81 -23.06 -4.82
N TRP A 246 1.39 -23.36 -5.98
CA TRP A 246 1.17 -24.64 -6.66
C TRP A 246 1.64 -25.84 -5.83
N ARG A 247 2.82 -25.76 -5.19
CA ARG A 247 3.36 -26.88 -4.38
C ARG A 247 2.63 -27.11 -3.06
N LEU A 248 1.96 -26.09 -2.54
CA LEU A 248 1.08 -26.24 -1.37
C LEU A 248 -0.29 -26.82 -1.75
N ASN A 249 -0.71 -26.65 -3.02
CA ASN A 249 -2.04 -27.03 -3.51
C ASN A 249 -1.97 -27.79 -4.85
N PRO A 250 -1.21 -28.91 -4.95
CA PRO A 250 -0.97 -29.57 -6.22
C PRO A 250 -2.25 -30.15 -6.84
N ASP A 251 -3.21 -30.54 -6.00
CA ASP A 251 -4.42 -31.27 -6.39
C ASP A 251 -5.70 -30.45 -6.18
N THR A 252 -5.58 -29.17 -5.82
CA THR A 252 -6.73 -28.29 -5.53
C THR A 252 -6.89 -27.23 -6.61
N PRO A 253 -7.96 -27.27 -7.41
CA PRO A 253 -8.25 -26.22 -8.38
C PRO A 253 -8.45 -24.86 -7.71
N LEU A 254 -7.94 -23.79 -8.34
CA LEU A 254 -8.18 -22.41 -7.89
C LEU A 254 -9.55 -21.93 -8.38
N GLU A 255 -10.60 -22.41 -7.72
CA GLU A 255 -12.01 -22.10 -8.00
C GLU A 255 -12.69 -21.56 -6.75
N ALA A 256 -13.70 -20.69 -6.94
CA ALA A 256 -14.44 -20.11 -5.82
C ALA A 256 -15.09 -21.21 -4.96
N GLY A 257 -14.98 -21.08 -3.65
CA GLY A 257 -15.46 -22.07 -2.67
C GLY A 257 -14.44 -23.15 -2.31
N ASN A 258 -13.38 -23.35 -3.10
CA ASN A 258 -12.33 -24.29 -2.72
C ASN A 258 -11.46 -23.70 -1.60
N THR A 259 -11.10 -24.55 -0.64
CA THR A 259 -10.13 -24.23 0.40
C THR A 259 -8.73 -24.61 -0.03
N ILE A 260 -7.80 -23.67 0.08
CA ILE A 260 -6.38 -23.83 -0.27
C ILE A 260 -5.49 -23.50 0.93
N VAL A 261 -4.28 -24.06 0.96
CA VAL A 261 -3.22 -23.69 1.90
C VAL A 261 -2.40 -22.53 1.32
N VAL A 262 -2.29 -21.45 2.08
CA VAL A 262 -1.59 -20.22 1.67
C VAL A 262 -0.64 -19.74 2.76
N TYR A 263 0.33 -18.90 2.37
CA TYR A 263 1.14 -18.16 3.33
C TYR A 263 0.29 -17.10 4.03
N ASN A 264 0.44 -16.99 5.34
CA ASN A 264 -0.16 -15.93 6.14
C ASN A 264 0.77 -14.70 6.16
N PRO A 265 0.42 -13.58 5.50
CA PRO A 265 1.26 -12.38 5.51
C PRO A 265 1.25 -11.60 6.83
N TYR A 266 0.32 -11.90 7.75
CA TYR A 266 0.10 -11.15 8.99
C TYR A 266 -0.05 -9.64 8.72
N GLN A 267 0.54 -8.79 9.57
CA GLN A 267 0.48 -7.33 9.49
C GLN A 267 1.78 -6.76 8.88
N PRO A 268 1.69 -5.75 8.00
CA PRO A 268 2.85 -4.95 7.62
C PRO A 268 3.30 -4.05 8.78
N ASN A 269 4.41 -3.32 8.62
CA ASN A 269 4.76 -2.24 9.53
C ASN A 269 3.62 -1.20 9.59
N GLU A 270 3.26 -0.78 10.80
CA GLU A 270 2.23 0.24 11.03
C GLU A 270 2.82 1.59 11.50
N GLN A 271 4.10 1.62 11.88
CA GLN A 271 4.77 2.84 12.32
C GLN A 271 4.99 3.80 11.16
N GLU A 272 4.78 5.10 11.41
CA GLU A 272 5.03 6.15 10.42
C GLU A 272 6.50 6.19 10.01
N VAL A 273 6.74 6.39 8.70
CA VAL A 273 8.07 6.41 8.10
C VAL A 273 8.39 7.83 7.65
N HIS A 274 9.42 8.42 8.26
CA HIS A 274 9.87 9.80 7.99
C HIS A 274 11.16 9.85 7.19
N ARG A 275 11.88 8.73 7.07
CA ARG A 275 13.09 8.62 6.25
C ARG A 275 13.22 7.24 5.64
N VAL A 276 13.64 7.20 4.38
CA VAL A 276 14.02 5.96 3.69
C VAL A 276 15.40 6.09 3.07
N VAL A 277 16.17 5.00 3.11
CA VAL A 277 17.53 4.93 2.53
C VAL A 277 17.59 3.79 1.54
N ALA A 278 17.80 4.11 0.28
CA ALA A 278 17.98 3.15 -0.81
C ALA A 278 19.47 2.89 -1.03
N VAL A 279 19.96 1.72 -0.61
CA VAL A 279 21.38 1.35 -0.70
C VAL A 279 21.61 0.47 -1.93
N LYS A 280 22.09 1.07 -3.02
CA LYS A 280 22.24 0.44 -4.36
C LYS A 280 23.09 -0.82 -4.30
N ALA A 281 24.23 -0.74 -3.61
CA ALA A 281 25.17 -1.85 -3.47
C ALA A 281 24.56 -3.07 -2.75
N LYS A 282 23.56 -2.85 -1.88
CA LYS A 282 22.89 -3.92 -1.12
C LYS A 282 21.56 -4.37 -1.77
N ASN A 283 21.03 -3.63 -2.75
CA ASN A 283 19.67 -3.82 -3.27
C ASN A 283 18.61 -3.85 -2.14
N LEU A 284 18.72 -2.91 -1.19
CA LEU A 284 17.84 -2.78 -0.03
C LEU A 284 17.31 -1.35 0.11
N LEU A 285 16.05 -1.23 0.55
CA LEU A 285 15.44 -0.01 1.03
C LEU A 285 15.19 -0.14 2.53
N TYR A 286 15.76 0.76 3.32
CA TYR A 286 15.57 0.84 4.77
C TYR A 286 14.55 1.93 5.07
N ALA A 287 13.65 1.72 6.03
CA ALA A 287 12.63 2.67 6.44
C ALA A 287 12.74 2.97 7.93
N TYR A 288 12.77 4.27 8.26
CA TYR A 288 13.00 4.79 9.60
C TYR A 288 11.85 5.69 10.03
N ASN A 289 11.50 5.63 11.32
CA ASN A 289 10.54 6.54 11.94
C ASN A 289 11.14 7.93 12.22
N ASP A 290 10.38 8.80 12.89
CA ASP A 290 10.79 10.15 13.29
C ASP A 290 11.95 10.19 14.29
N LYS A 291 12.22 9.08 14.97
CA LYS A 291 13.34 8.89 15.92
C LYS A 291 14.57 8.24 15.29
N ASP A 292 14.59 8.10 13.97
CA ASP A 292 15.65 7.42 13.22
C ASP A 292 15.82 5.92 13.59
N GLU A 293 14.79 5.29 14.14
CA GLU A 293 14.78 3.86 14.42
C GLU A 293 14.36 3.09 13.17
N LEU A 294 15.05 1.99 12.85
CA LEU A 294 14.71 1.15 11.70
C LEU A 294 13.42 0.38 11.96
N VAL A 295 12.34 0.76 11.29
CA VAL A 295 11.01 0.14 11.47
C VAL A 295 10.71 -0.94 10.43
N ALA A 296 11.27 -0.84 9.23
CA ALA A 296 11.14 -1.86 8.19
C ALA A 296 12.31 -1.87 7.21
N SER A 297 12.47 -2.99 6.50
CA SER A 297 13.41 -3.08 5.36
C SER A 297 12.85 -3.93 4.23
N TYR A 298 13.13 -3.53 3.00
CA TYR A 298 12.58 -4.16 1.81
C TYR A 298 13.67 -4.52 0.80
N PRO A 299 13.68 -5.74 0.25
CA PRO A 299 14.51 -6.07 -0.90
C PRO A 299 13.99 -5.25 -2.09
N THR A 300 14.91 -4.77 -2.91
CA THR A 300 14.55 -3.93 -4.04
C THR A 300 15.34 -4.31 -5.30
N THR A 301 14.85 -3.83 -6.45
CA THR A 301 15.61 -3.78 -7.70
C THR A 301 15.85 -2.32 -8.03
N MET A 302 17.11 -1.89 -8.04
CA MET A 302 17.52 -0.51 -8.36
C MET A 302 18.11 -0.39 -9.77
N GLY A 303 18.37 0.86 -10.18
CA GLY A 303 18.87 1.19 -11.50
C GLY A 303 20.17 0.47 -11.85
N SER A 304 20.29 -0.01 -13.09
CA SER A 304 21.54 -0.59 -13.57
C SER A 304 22.64 0.46 -13.73
N VAL A 305 23.88 0.03 -13.93
CA VAL A 305 25.01 0.91 -14.30
C VAL A 305 24.68 1.79 -15.52
N TYR A 306 23.86 1.29 -16.45
CA TYR A 306 23.46 2.02 -17.67
C TYR A 306 22.29 2.99 -17.45
N LYS A 307 21.55 2.87 -16.35
CA LYS A 307 20.44 3.75 -15.95
C LYS A 307 20.44 3.86 -14.42
N PRO A 308 21.47 4.51 -13.83
CA PRO A 308 21.66 4.48 -12.40
C PRO A 308 20.53 5.22 -11.69
N SER A 309 20.18 4.72 -10.50
CA SER A 309 19.40 5.51 -9.56
C SER A 309 20.17 6.79 -9.21
N PRO A 310 19.46 7.89 -8.90
CA PRO A 310 20.12 9.15 -8.58
C PRO A 310 20.97 9.02 -7.31
N ASP A 311 21.94 9.90 -7.11
CA ASP A 311 22.65 10.03 -5.83
C ASP A 311 22.06 11.20 -5.02
N GLY A 312 22.25 11.16 -3.70
CA GLY A 312 21.95 12.25 -2.78
C GLY A 312 20.55 12.21 -2.14
N ASP A 313 20.18 13.35 -1.58
CA ASP A 313 19.01 13.51 -0.71
C ASP A 313 17.83 14.13 -1.45
N TYR A 314 16.66 13.53 -1.25
CA TYR A 314 15.39 13.92 -1.82
C TYR A 314 14.29 13.91 -0.76
N LYS A 315 13.09 14.33 -1.15
CA LYS A 315 11.88 14.28 -0.32
C LYS A 315 10.73 13.66 -1.07
N VAL A 316 9.87 12.93 -0.37
CA VAL A 316 8.59 12.46 -0.90
C VAL A 316 7.70 13.66 -1.23
N LEU A 317 7.22 13.72 -2.47
CA LEU A 317 6.28 14.74 -2.95
C LEU A 317 4.85 14.23 -3.07
N SER A 318 4.68 12.95 -3.39
CA SER A 318 3.36 12.39 -3.61
C SER A 318 3.36 10.88 -3.43
N ARG A 319 2.18 10.36 -3.11
CA ARG A 319 1.88 8.93 -3.04
C ARG A 319 0.62 8.67 -3.83
N ILE A 320 0.66 7.69 -4.73
CA ILE A 320 -0.48 7.34 -5.59
C ILE A 320 -0.64 5.82 -5.51
N LYS A 321 -1.75 5.38 -4.94
CA LYS A 321 -2.21 3.98 -5.04
C LYS A 321 -2.90 3.79 -6.39
N ASP A 322 -2.69 2.64 -7.00
CA ASP A 322 -3.26 2.24 -8.29
C ASP A 322 -3.05 3.31 -9.38
N PRO A 323 -1.79 3.69 -9.66
CA PRO A 323 -1.48 4.77 -10.60
C PRO A 323 -1.80 4.39 -12.05
N SER A 324 -2.26 5.37 -12.82
CA SER A 324 -2.09 5.34 -14.28
C SER A 324 -0.65 5.69 -14.64
N TYR A 325 -0.15 5.12 -15.73
CA TYR A 325 1.26 5.29 -16.12
C TYR A 325 1.41 5.67 -17.59
N ASN A 326 2.22 6.69 -17.86
CA ASN A 326 2.53 7.09 -19.22
C ASN A 326 4.05 7.26 -19.43
N LYS A 327 4.59 6.49 -20.39
CA LYS A 327 5.98 6.59 -20.84
C LYS A 327 6.23 7.80 -21.74
N ASP A 328 5.25 8.19 -22.55
CA ASP A 328 5.34 9.33 -23.46
C ASP A 328 4.30 10.41 -23.09
N PHE A 329 4.77 11.41 -22.35
CA PHE A 329 3.97 12.50 -21.79
C PHE A 329 3.25 13.30 -22.84
N LYS A 330 3.86 13.37 -24.02
CA LYS A 330 3.37 14.18 -25.12
C LYS A 330 2.22 13.47 -25.82
N ASN A 331 2.06 12.15 -25.61
CA ASN A 331 1.05 11.34 -26.23
C ASN A 331 0.09 10.73 -25.19
N PRO A 332 -1.06 11.37 -24.89
CA PRO A 332 -2.03 10.87 -23.92
C PRO A 332 -2.63 9.52 -24.32
N ASN A 333 -2.59 9.12 -25.59
CA ASN A 333 -3.11 7.82 -26.04
C ASN A 333 -2.26 6.64 -25.52
N THR A 334 -1.04 6.91 -25.04
CA THR A 334 -0.13 5.89 -24.49
C THR A 334 -0.27 5.69 -22.97
N VAL A 335 -1.21 6.40 -22.32
CA VAL A 335 -1.52 6.18 -20.89
C VAL A 335 -2.01 4.75 -20.68
N LEU A 336 -1.32 4.04 -19.80
CA LEU A 336 -1.71 2.72 -19.30
C LEU A 336 -2.62 2.90 -18.08
N PRO A 337 -3.77 2.21 -18.02
CA PRO A 337 -4.65 2.26 -16.86
C PRO A 337 -4.00 1.63 -15.62
N PRO A 338 -4.58 1.82 -14.43
CA PRO A 338 -4.15 1.13 -13.23
C PRO A 338 -4.24 -0.39 -13.33
N GLY A 339 -3.41 -1.06 -12.53
CA GLY A 339 -3.47 -2.51 -12.32
C GLY A 339 -2.18 -3.07 -11.72
N PRO A 340 -2.21 -4.30 -11.16
CA PRO A 340 -1.05 -4.94 -10.53
C PRO A 340 0.15 -5.11 -11.48
N ASN A 341 -0.13 -5.37 -12.76
CA ASN A 341 0.86 -5.54 -13.82
C ASN A 341 1.20 -4.23 -14.55
N ASN A 342 0.83 -3.09 -13.97
CA ASN A 342 1.30 -1.79 -14.45
C ASN A 342 2.84 -1.69 -14.32
N PRO A 343 3.57 -1.02 -15.23
CA PRO A 343 5.03 -0.86 -15.12
C PRO A 343 5.56 -0.26 -13.82
N VAL A 344 4.72 0.48 -13.08
CA VAL A 344 5.03 0.98 -11.73
C VAL A 344 4.30 0.22 -10.61
N GLY A 345 3.62 -0.88 -10.93
CA GLY A 345 2.87 -1.71 -10.00
C GLY A 345 1.68 -0.99 -9.38
N ARG A 346 1.32 -1.43 -8.17
CA ARG A 346 0.16 -0.93 -7.40
C ARG A 346 0.37 0.42 -6.73
N VAL A 347 1.61 0.92 -6.66
CA VAL A 347 1.96 2.11 -5.89
C VAL A 347 3.04 2.90 -6.62
N TRP A 348 2.90 4.23 -6.62
CA TRP A 348 3.96 5.17 -6.95
C TRP A 348 4.16 6.18 -5.81
N ILE A 349 5.38 6.26 -5.29
CA ILE A 349 5.83 7.26 -4.33
C ILE A 349 6.82 8.17 -5.05
N GLY A 350 6.35 9.35 -5.47
CA GLY A 350 7.14 10.33 -6.21
C GLY A 350 8.06 11.11 -5.28
N ILE A 351 9.29 11.37 -5.72
CA ILE A 351 10.23 12.25 -5.01
C ILE A 351 10.39 13.59 -5.72
N ASN A 352 11.01 14.57 -5.05
CA ASN A 352 11.35 15.89 -5.61
C ASN A 352 12.46 15.87 -6.66
N LYS A 353 12.54 14.76 -7.42
CA LYS A 353 13.30 14.60 -8.64
C LYS A 353 12.38 14.06 -9.71
N ARG A 354 12.19 14.87 -10.75
CA ARG A 354 11.28 14.55 -11.86
C ARG A 354 11.55 13.14 -12.40
N SER A 355 10.47 12.35 -12.56
CA SER A 355 10.53 10.98 -13.11
C SER A 355 11.25 9.93 -12.24
N TYR A 356 11.54 10.22 -10.98
CA TYR A 356 12.07 9.23 -10.03
C TYR A 356 11.10 9.02 -8.87
N GLY A 357 11.18 7.83 -8.29
CA GLY A 357 10.31 7.43 -7.19
C GLY A 357 10.59 6.02 -6.71
N ILE A 358 9.87 5.63 -5.66
CA ILE A 358 9.78 4.27 -5.14
C ILE A 358 8.44 3.71 -5.60
N HIS A 359 8.42 2.50 -6.14
CA HIS A 359 7.19 1.98 -6.73
C HIS A 359 7.10 0.45 -6.68
N GLY A 360 5.92 -0.09 -6.94
CA GLY A 360 5.67 -1.53 -7.04
C GLY A 360 6.31 -2.16 -8.29
N SER A 361 5.89 -3.36 -8.67
CA SER A 361 6.45 -4.04 -9.84
C SER A 361 5.39 -4.85 -10.54
N PRO A 362 5.38 -4.87 -11.89
CA PRO A 362 4.51 -5.79 -12.64
C PRO A 362 4.97 -7.25 -12.52
N ASN A 363 6.10 -7.50 -11.84
CA ASN A 363 6.65 -8.83 -11.63
C ASN A 363 7.25 -8.89 -10.21
N PRO A 364 6.45 -8.96 -9.13
CA PRO A 364 6.96 -8.91 -7.76
C PRO A 364 7.97 -10.04 -7.42
N GLU A 365 7.78 -11.25 -7.92
CA GLU A 365 8.70 -12.39 -7.67
C GLU A 365 10.13 -12.21 -8.22
N LYS A 366 10.33 -11.21 -9.07
CA LYS A 366 11.61 -10.88 -9.71
C LYS A 366 12.38 -9.76 -9.01
N ILE A 367 11.85 -9.22 -7.91
CA ILE A 367 12.55 -8.22 -7.10
C ILE A 367 13.89 -8.77 -6.58
N SER A 368 14.93 -7.95 -6.67
CA SER A 368 16.35 -8.32 -6.44
C SER A 368 16.93 -9.36 -7.40
N ARG A 369 16.19 -9.82 -8.41
CA ARG A 369 16.66 -10.80 -9.44
C ARG A 369 16.79 -10.17 -10.84
N GLN A 370 16.60 -8.86 -10.94
CA GLN A 370 16.60 -8.09 -12.19
C GLN A 370 17.19 -6.68 -11.99
N ASN A 371 17.46 -6.02 -13.10
CA ASN A 371 17.89 -4.63 -13.17
C ASN A 371 16.72 -3.68 -13.47
N SER A 372 16.72 -2.48 -12.87
CA SER A 372 15.72 -1.43 -13.10
C SER A 372 16.21 -0.35 -14.09
N SER A 373 15.31 0.52 -14.55
CA SER A 373 15.64 1.70 -15.37
C SER A 373 15.87 2.98 -14.55
N GLY A 374 16.23 2.86 -13.27
CA GLY A 374 16.65 3.97 -12.40
C GLY A 374 15.83 4.14 -11.11
N CYS A 375 14.59 3.65 -11.07
CA CYS A 375 13.72 3.76 -9.88
C CYS A 375 13.97 2.61 -8.88
N VAL A 376 13.52 2.81 -7.64
CA VAL A 376 13.49 1.78 -6.58
C VAL A 376 12.24 0.94 -6.76
N ARG A 377 12.38 -0.32 -7.14
CA ARG A 377 11.26 -1.26 -7.33
C ARG A 377 11.09 -2.14 -6.11
N LEU A 378 9.88 -2.26 -5.61
CA LEU A 378 9.50 -3.19 -4.54
C LEU A 378 8.50 -4.21 -5.08
N THR A 379 8.22 -5.24 -4.29
CA THR A 379 7.02 -6.05 -4.52
C THR A 379 5.79 -5.15 -4.35
N ASN A 380 4.66 -5.51 -4.95
CA ASN A 380 3.46 -4.68 -4.84
C ASN A 380 2.98 -4.55 -3.39
N TRP A 381 3.05 -5.62 -2.60
CA TRP A 381 2.69 -5.59 -1.18
C TRP A 381 3.65 -4.78 -0.31
N ASP A 382 4.96 -4.87 -0.54
CA ASP A 382 5.93 -4.04 0.20
C ASP A 382 5.72 -2.56 -0.13
N ALA A 383 5.44 -2.24 -1.40
CA ALA A 383 5.10 -0.89 -1.82
C ALA A 383 3.78 -0.39 -1.20
N LEU A 384 2.77 -1.24 -1.05
CA LEU A 384 1.51 -0.92 -0.38
C LEU A 384 1.72 -0.68 1.12
N GLY A 385 2.56 -1.48 1.79
CA GLY A 385 2.94 -1.27 3.19
C GLY A 385 3.66 0.06 3.40
N LEU A 386 4.64 0.36 2.53
CA LEU A 386 5.33 1.64 2.57
C LEU A 386 4.40 2.82 2.22
N TYR A 387 3.50 2.67 1.24
CA TYR A 387 2.48 3.68 0.91
C TYR A 387 1.61 4.03 2.11
N GLY A 388 1.24 3.02 2.91
CA GLY A 388 0.45 3.20 4.12
C GLY A 388 1.16 4.03 5.17
N THR A 389 2.49 3.90 5.30
CA THR A 389 3.25 4.42 6.44
C THR A 389 4.16 5.60 6.14
N ILE A 390 4.63 5.77 4.90
CA ILE A 390 5.55 6.86 4.55
C ILE A 390 4.85 8.20 4.54
N GLU A 391 5.42 9.18 5.23
CA GLU A 391 4.87 10.53 5.36
C GLU A 391 5.26 11.47 4.22
N GLU A 392 4.44 12.50 4.01
CA GLU A 392 4.67 13.45 2.93
C GLU A 392 5.82 14.37 3.36
N GLY A 393 6.78 14.63 2.47
CA GLY A 393 8.03 15.29 2.86
C GLY A 393 9.07 14.40 3.55
N ALA A 394 8.78 13.09 3.76
CA ALA A 394 9.77 12.14 4.27
C ALA A 394 11.07 12.17 3.45
N LYS A 395 12.21 12.07 4.13
CA LYS A 395 13.54 12.12 3.49
C LYS A 395 13.79 10.82 2.70
N VAL A 396 14.34 10.95 1.50
CA VAL A 396 14.72 9.82 0.65
C VAL A 396 16.19 9.96 0.30
N GLU A 397 17.01 9.02 0.76
CA GLU A 397 18.47 9.02 0.51
C GLU A 397 18.82 7.90 -0.46
N PHE A 398 19.69 8.19 -1.42
CA PHE A 398 20.27 7.18 -2.29
C PHE A 398 21.77 7.06 -2.02
N LEU A 399 22.19 5.86 -1.61
CA LEU A 399 23.57 5.51 -1.25
C LEU A 399 24.15 4.43 -2.18
#